data_AF-A0A327T2C4-F1
#
_entry.id   AF-A0A327T2C4-F1
#
_cell.length_a   1.000
_cell.length_b   1.000
_cell.length_c   1.000
_cell.angle_alpha   90.00
_cell.angle_beta   90.00
_cell.angle_gamma   90.00
#
_symmetry.space_group_name_H-M   'P 1'
#
loop_
_entity.id
_entity.type
_entity.pdbx_description
1 polymer ?
#
loop_
_entity_poly.entity_id
_entity_poly.type
_entity_poly.pdbx_seq_one_letter_code
_entity_poly.pdbx_strand_id
1 'polypeptide(L)'
;MSSVNRIIEIARSYLGKLELKGNSGFGDAVFEQQMKNVGWYKGAPWCAFFTKLVYKEAYGGHQSFKSIVNSCCSGGALQTLRNHENNGTFPVGETPKPGAIVIWRMGRGTTGHAGIVISVDHAKNTMTTIEGNTNASGSREGDRVAQKLRTITRNFNEKGLNVEGYIYAVEV
;
A
#
# COMPACT_ATOMS: atom_id res chain seq x y z
N MET A 1 0.58 16.84 -14.35
CA MET A 1 0.32 16.37 -12.96
C MET A 1 1.46 15.45 -12.55
N SER A 2 2.10 15.70 -11.41
CA SER A 2 3.20 14.88 -10.89
C SER A 2 2.76 13.43 -10.63
N SER A 3 3.70 12.50 -10.63
CA SER A 3 3.47 11.11 -10.26
C SER A 3 2.87 11.01 -8.86
N VAL A 4 3.40 11.80 -7.90
CA VAL A 4 2.89 11.86 -6.52
C VAL A 4 1.40 12.22 -6.47
N ASN A 5 0.98 13.30 -7.16
CA ASN A 5 -0.41 13.72 -7.13
C ASN A 5 -1.32 12.68 -7.78
N ARG A 6 -0.88 12.09 -8.90
CA ARG A 6 -1.62 11.04 -9.59
C ARG A 6 -1.82 9.80 -8.71
N ILE A 7 -0.78 9.35 -8.01
CA ILE A 7 -0.85 8.22 -7.06
C ILE A 7 -1.87 8.52 -5.95
N ILE A 8 -1.83 9.73 -5.38
CA ILE A 8 -2.74 10.12 -4.29
C ILE A 8 -4.19 10.19 -4.78
N GLU A 9 -4.44 10.77 -5.96
CA GLU A 9 -5.78 10.86 -6.54
C GLU A 9 -6.37 9.48 -6.83
N ILE A 10 -5.57 8.58 -7.43
CA ILE A 10 -5.98 7.19 -7.67
C ILE A 10 -6.25 6.46 -6.35
N ALA A 11 -5.40 6.61 -5.33
CA ALA A 11 -5.67 6.01 -4.03
C ALA A 11 -6.99 6.51 -3.42
N ARG A 12 -7.27 7.82 -3.55
CA ARG A 12 -8.51 8.44 -3.06
C ARG A 12 -9.76 7.93 -3.79
N SER A 13 -9.70 7.64 -5.09
CA SER A 13 -10.86 7.14 -5.84
C SER A 13 -11.34 5.76 -5.37
N TYR A 14 -10.51 5.02 -4.66
CA TYR A 14 -10.88 3.72 -4.08
C TYR A 14 -11.41 3.80 -2.64
N LEU A 15 -11.47 4.98 -2.01
CA LEU A 15 -11.99 5.10 -0.65
C LEU A 15 -13.41 4.52 -0.54
N GLY A 16 -13.62 3.67 0.47
CA GLY A 16 -14.91 3.04 0.74
C GLY A 16 -15.21 1.78 -0.09
N LYS A 17 -14.30 1.29 -0.96
CA LYS A 17 -14.47 -0.05 -1.55
C LYS A 17 -14.46 -1.10 -0.43
N LEU A 18 -15.49 -1.94 -0.41
CA LEU A 18 -15.78 -2.94 0.63
C LEU A 18 -15.43 -4.34 0.14
N GLU A 19 -14.77 -5.12 1.00
CA GLU A 19 -14.63 -6.56 0.82
C GLU A 19 -15.91 -7.30 1.18
N LEU A 20 -16.07 -8.49 0.61
CA LEU A 20 -16.93 -9.52 1.16
C LEU A 20 -16.16 -10.25 2.27
N LYS A 21 -16.85 -10.55 3.37
CA LYS A 21 -16.29 -11.10 4.61
C LYS A 21 -15.24 -12.19 4.36
N GLY A 22 -14.09 -12.07 5.02
CA GLY A 22 -13.04 -13.08 5.02
C GLY A 22 -12.25 -13.12 3.72
N ASN A 23 -11.95 -11.94 3.15
CA ASN A 23 -11.24 -11.80 1.87
C ASN A 23 -11.90 -12.62 0.74
N SER A 24 -13.23 -12.74 0.73
CA SER A 24 -13.95 -13.64 -0.18
C SER A 24 -14.33 -12.99 -1.51
N GLY A 25 -13.98 -11.72 -1.71
CA GLY A 25 -14.31 -10.95 -2.91
C GLY A 25 -14.57 -9.50 -2.53
N PHE A 26 -15.20 -8.77 -3.44
CA PHE A 26 -15.58 -7.37 -3.20
C PHE A 26 -17.03 -7.13 -3.61
N GLY A 27 -17.69 -6.19 -2.93
CA GLY A 27 -19.06 -5.79 -3.29
C GLY A 27 -19.15 -5.05 -4.63
N ASP A 28 -18.00 -4.64 -5.19
CA ASP A 28 -17.88 -3.96 -6.47
C ASP A 28 -17.15 -4.86 -7.48
N ALA A 29 -17.87 -5.26 -8.54
CA ALA A 29 -17.35 -6.16 -9.56
C ALA A 29 -16.19 -5.56 -10.38
N VAL A 30 -16.18 -4.25 -10.61
CA VAL A 30 -15.09 -3.56 -11.31
C VAL A 30 -13.85 -3.58 -10.45
N PHE A 31 -13.99 -3.25 -9.16
CA PHE A 31 -12.87 -3.30 -8.22
C PHE A 31 -12.34 -4.73 -8.05
N GLU A 32 -13.21 -5.73 -7.97
CA GLU A 32 -12.78 -7.13 -7.92
C GLU A 32 -11.97 -7.52 -9.16
N GLN A 33 -12.42 -7.11 -10.36
CA GLN A 33 -11.68 -7.40 -11.59
C GLN A 33 -10.32 -6.68 -11.60
N GLN A 34 -10.24 -5.43 -11.15
CA GLN A 34 -8.99 -4.69 -11.01
C GLN A 34 -8.01 -5.38 -10.05
N MET A 35 -8.51 -5.86 -8.90
CA MET A 35 -7.72 -6.62 -7.93
C MET A 35 -7.22 -7.94 -8.52
N LYS A 36 -8.06 -8.69 -9.24
CA LYS A 36 -7.64 -9.90 -9.97
C LYS A 36 -6.56 -9.58 -11.03
N ASN A 37 -6.69 -8.45 -11.74
CA ASN A 37 -5.72 -8.00 -12.75
C ASN A 37 -4.33 -7.63 -12.17
N VAL A 38 -4.23 -7.46 -10.86
CA VAL A 38 -2.94 -7.30 -10.15
C VAL A 38 -2.48 -8.55 -9.42
N GLY A 39 -3.18 -9.66 -9.61
CA GLY A 39 -2.82 -10.99 -9.11
C GLY A 39 -3.43 -11.35 -7.75
N TRP A 40 -4.41 -10.58 -7.27
CA TRP A 40 -5.15 -10.97 -6.06
C TRP A 40 -5.97 -12.24 -6.31
N TYR A 41 -6.05 -13.08 -5.29
CA TYR A 41 -6.86 -14.30 -5.29
C TYR A 41 -7.68 -14.41 -4.01
N LYS A 42 -8.82 -15.09 -4.09
CA LYS A 42 -9.76 -15.28 -2.97
C LYS A 42 -9.04 -15.87 -1.74
N GLY A 43 -9.30 -15.28 -0.58
CA GLY A 43 -8.70 -15.65 0.70
C GLY A 43 -7.40 -14.93 1.04
N ALA A 44 -6.74 -14.29 0.06
CA ALA A 44 -5.51 -13.56 0.31
C ALA A 44 -5.77 -12.18 0.97
N PRO A 45 -4.95 -11.77 1.96
CA PRO A 45 -4.94 -10.38 2.39
C PRO A 45 -4.57 -9.47 1.23
N TRP A 46 -5.17 -8.28 1.16
CA TRP A 46 -5.20 -7.50 -0.08
C TRP A 46 -4.58 -6.11 0.01
N CYS A 47 -3.95 -5.75 1.12
CA CYS A 47 -3.30 -4.45 1.30
C CYS A 47 -2.16 -4.19 0.29
N ALA A 48 -1.27 -5.17 0.07
CA ALA A 48 -0.16 -5.03 -0.89
C ALA A 48 -0.64 -5.11 -2.35
N PHE A 49 -1.69 -5.89 -2.63
CA PHE A 49 -2.33 -5.89 -3.95
C PHE A 49 -2.99 -4.55 -4.25
N PHE A 50 -3.59 -3.91 -3.25
CA PHE A 50 -4.16 -2.57 -3.39
C PHE A 50 -3.08 -1.53 -3.73
N THR A 51 -1.95 -1.50 -3.01
CA THR A 51 -0.86 -0.56 -3.35
C THR A 51 -0.27 -0.85 -4.73
N LYS A 52 -0.18 -2.12 -5.13
CA LYS A 52 0.19 -2.53 -6.50
C LYS A 52 -0.78 -1.97 -7.55
N LEU A 53 -2.09 -2.07 -7.30
CA LEU A 53 -3.12 -1.52 -8.19
C LEU A 53 -2.94 -0.01 -8.37
N VAL A 54 -2.81 0.73 -7.27
CA VAL A 54 -2.61 2.19 -7.32
C VAL A 54 -1.37 2.56 -8.15
N TYR A 55 -0.23 1.93 -7.88
CA TYR A 55 0.99 2.21 -8.64
C TYR A 55 0.86 1.79 -10.11
N LYS A 56 0.27 0.63 -10.40
CA LYS A 56 0.10 0.14 -11.78
C LYS A 56 -0.75 1.09 -12.63
N GLU A 57 -1.78 1.69 -12.03
CA GLU A 57 -2.61 2.69 -12.69
C GLU A 57 -1.87 4.03 -12.83
N ALA A 58 -1.17 4.50 -11.78
CA ALA A 58 -0.44 5.76 -11.82
C ALA A 58 0.67 5.79 -12.89
N TYR A 59 1.36 4.66 -13.09
CA TYR A 59 2.40 4.49 -14.11
C TYR A 59 1.87 3.87 -15.42
N GLY A 60 0.55 3.86 -15.63
CA GLY A 60 -0.08 3.18 -16.77
C GLY A 60 0.41 3.63 -18.15
N GLY A 61 0.83 4.90 -18.29
CA GLY A 61 1.41 5.46 -19.51
C GLY A 61 2.91 5.19 -19.71
N HIS A 62 3.59 4.57 -18.74
CA HIS A 62 5.03 4.36 -18.76
C HIS A 62 5.35 2.86 -18.59
N GLN A 63 5.51 2.19 -19.72
CA GLN A 63 5.52 0.72 -19.77
C GLN A 63 6.69 0.08 -18.98
N SER A 64 7.86 0.73 -18.92
CA SER A 64 8.99 0.28 -18.10
C SER A 64 8.63 0.25 -16.62
N PHE A 65 8.10 1.35 -16.07
CA PHE A 65 7.67 1.43 -14.68
C PHE A 65 6.52 0.47 -14.37
N LYS A 66 5.55 0.32 -15.28
CA LYS A 66 4.48 -0.66 -15.14
C LYS A 66 5.00 -2.09 -15.07
N SER A 67 6.03 -2.44 -15.85
CA SER A 67 6.69 -3.74 -15.79
C SER A 67 7.35 -3.97 -14.43
N ILE A 68 8.06 -2.97 -13.91
CA ILE A 68 8.68 -3.03 -12.58
C ILE A 68 7.62 -3.15 -11.47
N VAL A 69 6.52 -2.40 -11.54
CA VAL A 69 5.42 -2.55 -10.56
C VAL A 69 4.84 -3.97 -10.61
N ASN A 70 4.67 -4.55 -11.80
CA ASN A 70 4.15 -5.91 -11.93
C ASN A 70 5.06 -6.97 -11.31
N SER A 71 6.39 -6.82 -11.47
CA SER A 71 7.38 -7.79 -10.96
C SER A 71 7.75 -7.57 -9.49
N CYS A 72 7.89 -6.32 -9.05
CA CYS A 72 8.35 -6.00 -7.70
C CYS A 72 7.23 -5.96 -6.66
N CYS A 73 6.04 -5.46 -7.01
CA CYS A 73 4.90 -5.51 -6.09
C CYS A 73 4.27 -6.90 -6.06
N SER A 74 4.32 -7.55 -4.90
CA SER A 74 3.78 -8.89 -4.65
C SER A 74 2.59 -8.85 -3.69
N GLY A 75 1.93 -9.99 -3.45
CA GLY A 75 0.91 -10.10 -2.41
C GLY A 75 1.44 -9.92 -0.98
N GLY A 76 2.76 -10.03 -0.77
CA GLY A 76 3.41 -9.83 0.52
C GLY A 76 4.01 -8.43 0.66
N ALA A 77 3.68 -7.70 1.72
CA ALA A 77 4.22 -6.35 1.96
C ALA A 77 5.75 -6.34 2.12
N LEU A 78 6.30 -7.21 2.96
CA LEU A 78 7.77 -7.31 3.18
C LEU A 78 8.52 -7.84 1.95
N GLN A 79 7.89 -8.68 1.14
CA GLN A 79 8.48 -9.13 -0.13
C GLN A 79 8.50 -7.99 -1.15
N THR A 80 7.45 -7.16 -1.18
CA THR A 80 7.39 -5.99 -2.04
C THR A 80 8.52 -5.00 -1.73
N LEU A 81 8.79 -4.72 -0.45
CA LEU A 81 9.93 -3.87 -0.06
C LEU A 81 11.26 -4.44 -0.56
N ARG A 82 11.54 -5.71 -0.25
CA ARG A 82 12.78 -6.40 -0.66
C ARG A 82 12.97 -6.44 -2.18
N ASN A 83 11.88 -6.62 -2.94
CA ASN A 83 11.94 -6.62 -4.39
C ASN A 83 12.32 -5.23 -4.95
N HIS A 84 11.82 -4.16 -4.35
CA HIS A 84 12.16 -2.80 -4.76
C HIS A 84 13.58 -2.41 -4.32
N GLU A 85 14.01 -2.82 -3.13
CA GLU A 85 15.41 -2.72 -2.68
C GLU A 85 16.38 -3.35 -3.70
N ASN A 86 16.10 -4.58 -4.12
CA ASN A 86 16.95 -5.31 -5.06
C ASN A 86 16.91 -4.73 -6.48
N ASN A 87 15.76 -4.19 -6.91
CA ASN A 87 15.59 -3.67 -8.26
C ASN A 87 16.15 -2.26 -8.44
N GLY A 88 16.01 -1.38 -7.44
CA GLY A 88 16.55 -0.03 -7.44
C GLY A 88 15.81 1.02 -8.28
N THR A 89 14.86 0.64 -9.16
CA THR A 89 14.14 1.62 -10.01
C THR A 89 13.27 2.57 -9.19
N PHE A 90 12.51 2.03 -8.22
CA PHE A 90 11.79 2.83 -7.24
C PHE A 90 12.67 2.88 -5.99
N PRO A 91 13.23 4.05 -5.62
CA PRO A 91 14.13 4.13 -4.49
C PRO A 91 13.40 3.79 -3.20
N VAL A 92 14.08 3.10 -2.29
CA VAL A 92 13.57 2.80 -0.96
C VAL A 92 14.22 3.69 0.11
N GLY A 93 13.59 3.84 1.26
CA GLY A 93 14.22 4.47 2.42
C GLY A 93 13.33 4.49 3.65
N GLU A 94 13.72 5.30 4.64
CA GLU A 94 13.16 5.25 6.00
C GLU A 94 12.27 6.44 6.36
N THR A 95 12.10 7.41 5.45
CA THR A 95 11.36 8.65 5.72
C THR A 95 10.04 8.68 4.96
N PRO A 96 8.91 9.01 5.58
CA PRO A 96 7.63 9.09 4.87
C PRO A 96 7.64 10.25 3.87
N LYS A 97 7.11 9.99 2.67
CA LYS A 97 6.90 11.01 1.63
C LYS A 97 5.51 10.81 1.00
N PRO A 98 4.75 11.87 0.71
CA PRO A 98 3.52 11.75 -0.07
C PRO A 98 3.75 10.99 -1.38
N GLY A 99 2.81 10.11 -1.74
CA GLY A 99 2.89 9.22 -2.89
C GLY A 99 3.70 7.94 -2.66
N ALA A 100 4.45 7.81 -1.56
CA ALA A 100 5.21 6.59 -1.27
C ALA A 100 4.31 5.44 -0.79
N ILE A 101 4.70 4.21 -1.11
CA ILE A 101 4.17 3.03 -0.40
C ILE A 101 4.91 2.92 0.92
N VAL A 102 4.19 2.94 2.03
CA VAL A 102 4.74 2.55 3.33
C VAL A 102 4.53 1.05 3.54
N ILE A 103 5.55 0.38 4.05
CA ILE A 103 5.54 -1.04 4.40
C ILE A 103 5.73 -1.18 5.90
N TRP A 104 4.88 -2.01 6.52
CA TRP A 104 4.99 -2.38 7.93
C TRP A 104 5.22 -3.88 8.09
N ARG A 105 5.92 -4.25 9.15
CA ARG A 105 6.07 -5.62 9.68
C ARG A 105 5.21 -5.80 10.94
N MET A 106 4.54 -6.94 11.08
CA MET A 106 3.86 -7.31 12.32
C MET A 106 4.86 -7.93 13.31
N GLY A 107 5.14 -7.23 14.42
CA GLY A 107 6.10 -7.69 15.42
C GLY A 107 7.44 -8.10 14.79
N ARG A 108 7.94 -9.29 15.14
CA ARG A 108 9.08 -9.94 14.48
C ARG A 108 8.69 -10.97 13.42
N GLY A 109 7.41 -11.01 13.04
CA GLY A 109 6.89 -11.99 12.10
C GLY A 109 7.31 -11.75 10.65
N THR A 110 6.79 -12.61 9.77
CA THR A 110 6.96 -12.55 8.31
C THR A 110 5.79 -11.88 7.59
N THR A 111 4.73 -11.55 8.33
CA THR A 111 3.56 -10.84 7.81
C THR A 111 3.75 -9.33 7.93
N GLY A 112 3.07 -8.61 7.05
CA GLY A 112 3.17 -7.16 6.99
C GLY A 112 1.91 -6.50 6.46
N HIS A 113 1.94 -5.18 6.43
CA HIS A 113 0.87 -4.35 5.90
C HIS A 113 1.45 -3.30 4.94
N ALA A 114 0.61 -2.76 4.07
CA ALA A 114 1.03 -1.74 3.11
C ALA A 114 -0.03 -0.63 2.98
N GLY A 115 0.42 0.58 2.66
CA GLY A 115 -0.44 1.74 2.47
C GLY A 115 0.21 2.80 1.58
N ILE A 116 -0.61 3.69 1.03
CA ILE A 116 -0.14 4.86 0.27
C ILE A 116 -0.10 6.07 1.20
N VAL A 117 1.06 6.70 1.37
CA VAL A 117 1.19 7.95 2.14
C VAL A 117 0.58 9.10 1.33
N ILE A 118 -0.36 9.85 1.91
CA ILE A 118 -1.01 10.98 1.25
C ILE A 118 -0.64 12.34 1.86
N SER A 119 -0.20 12.37 3.12
CA SER A 119 0.33 13.57 3.77
C SER A 119 1.23 13.21 4.95
N VAL A 120 2.12 14.12 5.31
CA VAL A 120 3.07 13.96 6.42
C VAL A 120 3.07 15.23 7.25
N ASP A 121 2.96 15.08 8.56
CA ASP A 121 3.14 16.14 9.56
C ASP A 121 4.28 15.71 10.49
N HIS A 122 5.49 16.17 10.17
CA HIS A 122 6.70 15.86 10.92
C HIS A 122 6.67 16.46 12.33
N ALA A 123 6.09 17.65 12.50
CA ALA A 123 5.98 18.30 13.81
C ALA A 123 5.12 17.48 14.78
N LYS A 124 4.08 16.82 14.26
CA LYS A 124 3.22 15.91 15.04
C LYS A 124 3.67 14.45 15.02
N ASN A 125 4.76 14.11 14.33
CA ASN A 125 5.21 12.72 14.15
C ASN A 125 4.11 11.81 13.55
N THR A 126 3.34 12.33 12.57
CA THR A 126 2.23 11.60 11.95
C THR A 126 2.27 11.63 10.43
N MET A 127 1.73 10.59 9.81
CA MET A 127 1.42 10.54 8.39
C MET A 127 -0.02 10.07 8.19
N THR A 128 -0.67 10.60 7.17
CA THR A 128 -1.97 10.09 6.72
C THR A 128 -1.75 9.13 5.57
N THR A 129 -2.42 7.99 5.60
CA THR A 129 -2.32 6.92 4.61
C THR A 129 -3.68 6.53 4.06
N ILE A 130 -3.72 5.99 2.84
CA ILE A 130 -4.86 5.23 2.31
C ILE A 130 -4.43 3.77 2.20
N GLU A 131 -5.21 2.88 2.79
CA GLU A 131 -4.87 1.49 2.95
C GLU A 131 -6.04 0.60 2.54
N GLY A 132 -5.74 -0.49 1.84
CA GLY A 132 -6.67 -1.59 1.62
C GLY A 132 -6.60 -2.61 2.75
N ASN A 133 -7.60 -3.49 2.84
CA ASN A 133 -7.73 -4.53 3.86
C ASN A 133 -7.52 -3.98 5.28
N THR A 134 -8.11 -2.80 5.54
CA THR A 134 -8.08 -2.12 6.83
C THR A 134 -9.51 -1.84 7.30
N ASN A 135 -9.69 -1.46 8.56
CA ASN A 135 -10.98 -1.00 9.08
C ASN A 135 -10.79 0.31 9.86
N ALA A 136 -11.90 1.01 10.11
CA ALA A 136 -11.89 2.25 10.87
C ALA A 136 -11.32 2.04 12.29
N SER A 137 -11.59 0.90 12.92
CA SER A 137 -11.32 0.60 14.34
C SER A 137 -9.96 -0.04 14.65
N GLY A 138 -9.10 -0.34 13.67
CA GLY A 138 -7.78 -0.94 13.88
C GLY A 138 -7.74 -2.46 14.14
N SER A 139 -8.81 -3.21 13.83
CA SER A 139 -8.84 -4.68 13.97
C SER A 139 -8.03 -5.40 12.88
N ARG A 140 -7.60 -6.65 13.16
CA ARG A 140 -6.83 -7.55 12.28
C ARG A 140 -7.53 -7.86 10.95
N GLU A 141 -8.86 -7.88 10.93
CA GLU A 141 -9.67 -8.14 9.73
C GLU A 141 -10.19 -6.81 9.19
N GLY A 142 -9.48 -6.24 8.23
CA GLY A 142 -9.87 -4.97 7.63
C GLY A 142 -10.79 -5.18 6.44
N ASP A 143 -11.93 -4.50 6.41
CA ASP A 143 -13.01 -4.79 5.46
C ASP A 143 -13.07 -3.83 4.27
N ARG A 144 -12.18 -2.83 4.21
CA ARG A 144 -12.33 -1.75 3.23
C ARG A 144 -11.03 -1.04 2.88
N VAL A 145 -11.13 -0.18 1.85
CA VAL A 145 -10.17 0.89 1.63
C VAL A 145 -10.53 2.07 2.52
N ALA A 146 -9.63 2.47 3.43
CA ALA A 146 -9.86 3.60 4.33
C ALA A 146 -8.62 4.48 4.50
N GLN A 147 -8.88 5.72 4.89
CA GLN A 147 -7.85 6.63 5.35
C GLN A 147 -7.48 6.33 6.81
N LYS A 148 -6.19 6.31 7.14
CA LYS A 148 -5.68 6.13 8.50
C LYS A 148 -4.69 7.23 8.85
N LEU A 149 -4.73 7.67 10.10
CA LEU A 149 -3.65 8.44 10.71
C LEU A 149 -2.68 7.47 11.38
N ARG A 150 -1.39 7.58 11.06
CA ARG A 150 -0.33 6.68 11.52
C ARG A 150 0.79 7.50 12.17
N THR A 151 1.34 7.01 13.27
CA THR A 151 2.59 7.55 13.85
C THR A 151 3.77 7.14 12.96
N ILE A 152 4.67 8.08 12.67
CA ILE A 152 5.85 7.82 11.82
C ILE A 152 6.89 7.01 12.60
N THR A 153 7.40 7.60 13.69
CA THR A 153 8.44 7.00 14.53
C THR A 153 7.86 6.63 15.88
N ARG A 154 8.02 5.37 16.28
CA ARG A 154 7.61 4.87 17.60
C ARG A 154 8.51 3.72 18.04
N ASN A 155 8.52 3.45 19.34
CA ASN A 155 9.17 2.25 19.87
C ASN A 155 8.58 0.99 19.23
N PHE A 156 9.43 -0.02 19.07
CA PHE A 156 9.03 -1.31 18.54
C PHE A 156 7.86 -1.91 19.34
N ASN A 157 6.91 -2.50 18.64
CA ASN A 157 5.73 -3.15 19.19
C ASN A 157 5.66 -4.61 18.72
N GLU A 158 5.85 -5.55 19.65
CA GLU A 158 5.79 -7.00 19.40
C GLU A 158 4.45 -7.46 18.81
N LYS A 159 3.36 -6.79 19.19
CA LYS A 159 1.98 -7.16 18.83
C LYS A 159 1.37 -6.22 17.78
N GLY A 160 2.18 -5.35 17.19
CA GLY A 160 1.71 -4.28 16.31
C GLY A 160 2.53 -4.14 15.03
N LEU A 161 2.08 -3.21 14.19
CA LEU A 161 2.76 -2.83 12.96
C LEU A 161 3.96 -1.93 13.26
N ASN A 162 5.13 -2.31 12.79
CA ASN A 162 6.37 -1.54 12.87
C ASN A 162 6.74 -1.11 11.46
N VAL A 163 7.09 0.17 11.24
CA VAL A 163 7.49 0.64 9.90
C VAL A 163 8.78 -0.09 9.53
N GLU A 164 8.78 -0.72 8.37
CA GLU A 164 9.95 -1.40 7.81
C GLU A 164 10.65 -0.51 6.77
N GLY A 165 9.87 0.27 6.01
CA GLY A 165 10.43 1.18 5.02
C GLY A 165 9.37 1.79 4.11
N TYR A 166 9.84 2.60 3.18
CA TYR A 166 9.05 3.32 2.20
C TYR A 166 9.61 3.06 0.80
N ILE A 167 8.72 2.91 -0.18
CA ILE A 167 9.05 2.82 -1.60
C ILE A 167 8.61 4.12 -2.24
N TYR A 168 9.55 4.94 -2.70
CA TYR A 168 9.29 6.28 -3.20
C TYR A 168 8.78 6.27 -4.63
N ALA A 169 7.84 7.18 -4.93
CA ALA A 169 7.41 7.46 -6.30
C ALA A 169 8.57 8.06 -7.11
N VAL A 170 8.55 7.80 -8.43
CA VAL A 170 9.47 8.37 -9.40
C VAL A 170 8.67 9.29 -10.31
N GLU A 171 9.17 10.51 -10.52
CA GLU A 171 8.52 11.46 -11.41
C GLU A 171 8.75 11.08 -12.88
N VAL A 172 7.67 11.09 -13.67
CA VAL A 172 7.63 10.68 -15.07
C VAL A 172 6.68 11.53 -15.89
#